data_AF-A0A2S9YMW1-F1
#
_entry.id   AF-A0A2S9YMW1-F1
#
_cell.length_a   1.000
_cell.length_b   1.000
_cell.length_c   1.000
_cell.angle_alpha   90.00
_cell.angle_beta   90.00
_cell.angle_gamma   90.00
#
_symmetry.space_group_name_H-M   'P 1'
#
loop_
_entity.id
_entity.type
_entity.pdbx_description
1 polymer ?
#
loop_
_entity_poly.entity_id
_entity_poly.type
_entity_poly.pdbx_seq_one_letter_code
_entity_poly.pdbx_strand_id
1 'polypeptide(L)'
;MSARLDPRRIQRALVCMMFDPSYAALVRGDGSVTELTAGERAVLRGVDPRGLTTDDMRRARALHVILDEYPVSAALIGVEVVDRFFESAAFRACVFDRGSMALGFGRDYLVALADRLQGVGAIETAMASARRVERPRSPGLGCAPGVAPVCVPDGTLAWYQRARERLGPDPVQALTKLRKPWPNKPPRTGLEHLLIEAKRDGGLALGTASAGLVGLLIAAERPRPRAELVTVAIELGAAADEADELLDDLIADGLLSQ
;
A
#
# COMPACT_ATOMS: atom_id res chain seq x y z
N MET A 1 28.06 11.43 -26.01
CA MET A 1 27.91 12.18 -24.74
C MET A 1 27.71 11.18 -23.63
N SER A 2 28.64 11.07 -22.66
CA SER A 2 28.47 10.17 -21.52
C SER A 2 27.31 10.68 -20.67
N ALA A 3 26.27 9.87 -20.47
CA ALA A 3 25.16 10.24 -19.60
C ALA A 3 25.70 10.52 -18.19
N ARG A 4 25.37 11.70 -17.65
CA ARG A 4 25.76 12.10 -16.29
C ARG A 4 25.19 11.09 -15.30
N LEU A 5 26.04 10.55 -14.43
CA LEU A 5 25.63 9.62 -13.38
C LEU A 5 24.64 10.31 -12.42
N ASP A 6 23.56 9.61 -12.04
CA ASP A 6 22.66 10.05 -10.96
C ASP A 6 22.98 9.29 -9.66
N PRO A 7 23.60 9.94 -8.66
CA PRO A 7 23.91 9.30 -7.37
C PRO A 7 22.68 8.74 -6.65
N ARG A 8 21.50 9.36 -6.80
CA ARG A 8 20.27 8.90 -6.12
C ARG A 8 19.79 7.58 -6.73
N ARG A 9 19.90 7.45 -8.05
CA ARG A 9 19.54 6.22 -8.77
C ARG A 9 20.49 5.07 -8.41
N ILE A 10 21.80 5.36 -8.31
CA ILE A 10 22.81 4.39 -7.82
C ILE A 10 22.47 3.94 -6.40
N GLN A 11 22.17 4.87 -5.48
CA GLN A 11 21.78 4.53 -4.11
C GLN A 11 20.53 3.65 -4.05
N ARG A 12 19.50 3.96 -4.84
CA ARG A 12 18.27 3.15 -4.94
C ARG A 12 18.55 1.73 -5.42
N ALA A 13 19.33 1.60 -6.50
CA ALA A 13 19.72 0.28 -6.99
C ALA A 13 20.56 -0.50 -5.97
N LEU A 14 21.47 0.16 -5.25
CA LEU A 14 22.22 -0.46 -4.16
C LEU A 14 21.29 -0.99 -3.06
N VAL A 15 20.25 -0.24 -2.69
CA VAL A 15 19.21 -0.73 -1.77
C VAL A 15 18.53 -1.97 -2.33
N CYS A 16 18.11 -1.99 -3.60
CA CYS A 16 17.53 -3.19 -4.19
C CYS A 16 18.51 -4.39 -4.14
N MET A 17 19.79 -4.18 -4.46
CA MET A 17 20.81 -5.24 -4.41
C MET A 17 21.04 -5.78 -2.99
N MET A 18 20.78 -4.98 -1.96
CA MET A 18 20.89 -5.38 -0.55
C MET A 18 19.73 -6.26 -0.08
N PHE A 19 18.58 -6.24 -0.76
CA PHE A 19 17.38 -6.99 -0.41
C PHE A 19 17.11 -8.17 -1.34
N ASP A 20 17.47 -8.03 -2.62
CA ASP A 20 17.19 -8.98 -3.71
C ASP A 20 18.52 -9.50 -4.31
N PRO A 21 18.99 -10.68 -3.91
CA PRO A 21 20.18 -11.31 -4.47
C PRO A 21 20.08 -11.55 -5.99
N SER A 22 18.87 -11.79 -6.51
CA SER A 22 18.64 -12.03 -7.94
C SER A 22 18.81 -10.72 -8.73
N TYR A 23 18.33 -9.59 -8.21
CA TYR A 23 18.62 -8.28 -8.79
C TYR A 23 20.11 -7.94 -8.71
N ALA A 24 20.78 -8.27 -7.60
CA ALA A 24 22.21 -8.09 -7.47
C ALA A 24 23.02 -8.91 -8.50
N ALA A 25 22.56 -10.13 -8.81
CA ALA A 25 23.12 -10.93 -9.89
C ALA A 25 22.81 -10.32 -11.27
N LEU A 26 21.59 -9.82 -11.50
CA LEU A 26 21.20 -9.16 -12.74
C LEU A 26 22.05 -7.91 -13.03
N VAL A 27 22.26 -7.04 -12.04
CA VAL A 27 23.12 -5.84 -12.17
C VAL A 27 24.55 -6.23 -12.53
N ARG A 28 25.05 -7.36 -12.01
CA ARG A 28 26.41 -7.84 -12.26
C ARG A 28 26.59 -8.56 -13.60
N GLY A 29 25.63 -9.40 -13.99
CA GLY A 29 25.65 -10.15 -15.25
C GLY A 29 25.41 -9.26 -16.47
N ASP A 30 25.14 -9.86 -17.63
CA ASP A 30 24.99 -9.12 -18.90
C ASP A 30 23.54 -8.80 -19.29
N GLY A 31 22.55 -9.26 -18.50
CA GLY A 31 21.13 -9.00 -18.75
C GLY A 31 20.79 -7.50 -18.77
N SER A 32 19.70 -7.10 -19.41
CA SER A 32 19.28 -5.69 -19.40
C SER A 32 18.72 -5.27 -18.04
N VAL A 33 19.12 -4.09 -17.55
CA VAL A 33 18.51 -3.42 -16.38
C VAL A 33 17.98 -2.09 -16.87
N THR A 34 16.66 -1.95 -16.96
CA THR A 34 16.00 -0.80 -17.62
C THR A 34 16.06 0.46 -16.78
N GLU A 35 16.22 0.33 -15.47
CA GLU A 35 16.24 1.42 -14.52
C GLU A 35 17.60 2.13 -14.43
N LEU A 36 18.65 1.57 -15.04
CA LEU A 36 20.04 2.04 -14.92
C LEU A 36 20.67 2.33 -16.29
N THR A 37 21.43 3.42 -16.36
CA THR A 37 22.35 3.65 -17.46
C THR A 37 23.55 2.70 -17.38
N ALA A 38 24.25 2.50 -18.50
CA ALA A 38 25.47 1.68 -18.54
C ALA A 38 26.55 2.18 -17.56
N GLY A 39 26.69 3.50 -17.40
CA GLY A 39 27.63 4.12 -16.46
C GLY A 39 27.27 3.84 -15.00
N GLU A 40 26.01 4.01 -14.61
CA GLU A 40 25.54 3.73 -13.25
C GLU A 40 25.68 2.25 -12.90
N ARG A 41 25.38 1.36 -13.85
CA ARG A 41 25.58 -0.07 -13.70
C ARG A 41 27.05 -0.44 -13.52
N ALA A 42 27.95 0.18 -14.28
CA ALA A 42 29.39 -0.07 -14.15
C ALA A 42 29.91 0.29 -12.75
N VAL A 43 29.41 1.38 -12.15
CA VAL A 43 29.74 1.74 -10.76
C VAL A 43 29.27 0.66 -9.79
N LEU A 44 28.02 0.21 -9.92
CA LEU A 44 27.43 -0.80 -9.02
C LEU A 44 28.11 -2.17 -9.14
N ARG A 45 28.63 -2.53 -10.32
CA ARG A 45 29.43 -3.76 -10.53
C ARG A 45 30.72 -3.76 -9.72
N GLY A 46 31.28 -2.59 -9.41
CA GLY A 46 32.48 -2.44 -8.59
C GLY A 46 32.24 -2.60 -7.08
N VAL A 47 30.98 -2.69 -6.63
CA VAL A 47 30.66 -2.87 -5.21
C VAL A 47 30.97 -4.30 -4.75
N ASP A 48 31.81 -4.42 -3.72
CA ASP A 48 32.14 -5.70 -3.08
C ASP A 48 30.86 -6.42 -2.62
N PRO A 49 30.59 -7.66 -3.09
CA PRO A 49 29.43 -8.43 -2.69
C PRO A 49 29.27 -8.58 -1.17
N ARG A 50 30.37 -8.67 -0.42
CA ARG A 50 30.35 -8.79 1.05
C ARG A 50 29.79 -7.53 1.71
N GLY A 51 29.92 -6.37 1.05
CA GLY A 51 29.34 -5.11 1.49
C GLY A 51 27.81 -5.10 1.47
N LEU A 52 27.17 -5.97 0.68
CA LEU A 52 25.72 -6.06 0.61
C LEU A 52 25.11 -6.77 1.82
N THR A 53 25.89 -7.63 2.48
CA THR A 53 25.46 -8.53 3.56
C THR A 53 25.93 -8.09 4.95
N THR A 54 26.45 -6.87 5.12
CA THR A 54 27.01 -6.40 6.39
C THR A 54 25.97 -6.24 7.51
N ASP A 55 24.70 -6.13 7.16
CA ASP A 55 23.56 -5.99 8.08
C ASP A 55 22.58 -7.12 7.76
N ASP A 56 22.81 -8.26 8.39
CA ASP A 56 22.03 -9.50 8.27
C ASP A 56 20.57 -9.33 8.71
N MET A 57 20.33 -8.45 9.68
CA MET A 57 19.01 -8.18 10.23
C MET A 57 18.19 -7.15 9.43
N ARG A 58 18.73 -6.56 8.37
CA ARG A 58 18.05 -5.53 7.56
C ARG A 58 16.70 -6.00 7.03
N ARG A 59 16.69 -7.16 6.36
CA ARG A 59 15.48 -7.72 5.74
C ARG A 59 14.46 -8.13 6.79
N ALA A 60 14.92 -8.70 7.91
CA ALA A 60 14.06 -9.07 9.03
C ALA A 60 13.35 -7.84 9.64
N ARG A 61 14.07 -6.72 9.84
CA ARG A 61 13.46 -5.47 10.35
C ARG A 61 12.45 -4.89 9.37
N ALA A 62 12.76 -4.90 8.07
CA ALA A 62 11.81 -4.44 7.05
C ALA A 62 10.57 -5.35 6.98
N LEU A 63 10.75 -6.67 7.06
CA LEU A 63 9.66 -7.64 7.11
C LEU A 63 8.75 -7.39 8.31
N HIS A 64 9.32 -7.16 9.49
CA HIS A 64 8.57 -6.86 10.71
C HIS A 64 7.59 -5.70 10.51
N VAL A 65 8.05 -4.60 9.89
CA VAL A 65 7.21 -3.44 9.58
C VAL A 65 6.03 -3.81 8.67
N ILE A 66 6.25 -4.67 7.67
CA ILE A 66 5.16 -5.14 6.81
C ILE A 66 4.20 -6.04 7.57
N LEU A 67 4.70 -6.93 8.45
CA LEU A 67 3.85 -7.81 9.26
C LEU A 67 3.02 -7.04 10.29
N ASP A 68 3.53 -5.93 10.84
CA ASP A 68 2.78 -5.04 11.73
C ASP A 68 1.64 -4.32 11.00
N GLU A 69 1.88 -3.87 9.77
CA GLU A 69 0.88 -3.17 8.95
C GLU A 69 -0.15 -4.13 8.30
N TYR A 70 0.28 -5.35 7.93
CA TYR A 70 -0.52 -6.35 7.19
C TYR A 70 -0.67 -7.71 7.91
N PRO A 71 -1.01 -7.74 9.21
CA PRO A 71 -0.95 -8.95 10.01
C PRO A 71 -1.98 -10.01 9.58
N VAL A 72 -3.18 -9.61 9.15
CA VAL A 72 -4.21 -10.56 8.72
C VAL A 72 -3.93 -11.05 7.30
N SER A 73 -3.46 -10.18 6.40
CA SER A 73 -2.98 -10.62 5.09
C SER A 73 -1.84 -11.63 5.25
N ALA A 74 -0.88 -11.37 6.14
CA ALA A 74 0.20 -12.30 6.45
C ALA A 74 -0.30 -13.64 6.99
N ALA A 75 -1.31 -13.63 7.86
CA ALA A 75 -1.93 -14.87 8.35
C ALA A 75 -2.60 -15.68 7.23
N LEU A 76 -3.12 -15.02 6.19
CA LEU A 76 -3.79 -15.67 5.05
C LEU A 76 -2.82 -16.19 3.99
N ILE A 77 -1.70 -15.50 3.74
CA ILE A 77 -0.78 -15.85 2.64
C ILE A 77 0.52 -16.51 3.13
N GLY A 78 0.84 -16.40 4.41
CA GLY A 78 2.09 -16.88 5.01
C GLY A 78 3.20 -15.83 4.99
N VAL A 79 4.03 -15.85 6.02
CA VAL A 79 5.16 -14.91 6.20
C VAL A 79 6.17 -15.04 5.06
N GLU A 80 6.36 -16.25 4.53
CA GLU A 80 7.27 -16.51 3.41
C GLU A 80 6.81 -15.82 2.12
N VAL A 81 5.49 -15.67 1.92
CA VAL A 81 4.97 -14.93 0.77
C VAL A 81 5.13 -13.42 0.99
N VAL A 82 4.96 -12.94 2.22
CA VAL A 82 5.24 -11.54 2.56
C VAL A 82 6.72 -11.21 2.32
N ASP A 83 7.64 -12.07 2.76
CA ASP A 83 9.08 -11.87 2.60
C ASP A 83 9.53 -11.82 1.11
N ARG A 84 8.86 -12.58 0.22
CA ARG A 84 9.12 -12.52 -1.22
C ARG A 84 8.80 -11.16 -1.85
N PHE A 85 8.10 -10.27 -1.17
CA PHE A 85 7.92 -8.89 -1.61
C PHE A 85 9.27 -8.23 -1.90
N PHE A 86 10.29 -8.45 -1.07
CA PHE A 86 11.60 -7.81 -1.20
C PHE A 86 12.38 -8.22 -2.46
N GLU A 87 11.98 -9.31 -3.12
CA GLU A 87 12.54 -9.80 -4.39
C GLU A 87 11.66 -9.45 -5.60
N SER A 88 10.55 -8.75 -5.37
CA SER A 88 9.56 -8.46 -6.38
C SER A 88 9.87 -7.18 -7.17
N ALA A 89 9.30 -7.09 -8.39
CA ALA A 89 9.31 -5.86 -9.16
C ALA A 89 8.58 -4.71 -8.43
N ALA A 90 7.56 -5.02 -7.63
CA ALA A 90 6.82 -4.04 -6.83
C ALA A 90 7.72 -3.36 -5.78
N PHE A 91 8.54 -4.14 -5.06
CA PHE A 91 9.53 -3.57 -4.13
C PHE A 91 10.55 -2.70 -4.86
N ARG A 92 11.08 -3.17 -6.00
CA ARG A 92 12.02 -2.37 -6.80
C ARG A 92 11.39 -1.05 -7.24
N ALA A 93 10.20 -1.07 -7.83
CA ALA A 93 9.48 0.14 -8.22
C ALA A 93 9.30 1.09 -7.02
N CYS A 94 8.87 0.56 -5.87
CA CYS A 94 8.73 1.33 -4.63
C CYS A 94 10.04 2.03 -4.22
N VAL A 95 11.19 1.35 -4.29
CA VAL A 95 12.48 1.96 -3.96
C VAL A 95 12.85 3.03 -4.98
N PHE A 96 12.64 2.77 -6.27
CA PHE A 96 12.96 3.72 -7.34
C PHE A 96 12.09 4.98 -7.30
N ASP A 97 10.82 4.86 -6.95
CA ASP A 97 9.86 5.96 -6.90
C ASP A 97 9.82 6.68 -5.54
N ARG A 98 10.63 6.23 -4.57
CA ARG A 98 10.61 6.69 -3.16
C ARG A 98 9.23 6.50 -2.51
N GLY A 99 8.57 5.40 -2.84
CA GLY A 99 7.29 5.01 -2.29
C GLY A 99 7.37 4.54 -0.84
N SER A 100 6.20 4.34 -0.24
CA SER A 100 6.06 3.66 1.04
C SER A 100 6.12 2.15 0.82
N MET A 101 7.03 1.46 1.50
CA MET A 101 7.11 -0.01 1.39
C MET A 101 5.80 -0.70 1.78
N ALA A 102 5.13 -0.24 2.84
CA ALA A 102 3.82 -0.74 3.23
C ALA A 102 2.80 -0.57 2.10
N LEU A 103 2.67 0.63 1.54
CA LEU A 103 1.72 0.86 0.45
C LEU A 103 2.11 0.14 -0.85
N GLY A 104 3.39 0.03 -1.19
CA GLY A 104 3.84 -0.74 -2.35
C GLY A 104 3.55 -2.24 -2.18
N PHE A 105 3.68 -2.76 -0.96
CA PHE A 105 3.24 -4.11 -0.65
C PHE A 105 1.73 -4.27 -0.88
N GLY A 106 0.91 -3.38 -0.30
CA GLY A 106 -0.54 -3.44 -0.44
C GLY A 106 -1.07 -3.23 -1.87
N ARG A 107 -0.64 -2.15 -2.54
CA ARG A 107 -1.18 -1.69 -3.83
C ARG A 107 -0.59 -2.43 -5.03
N ASP A 108 0.68 -2.81 -4.96
CA ASP A 108 1.39 -3.35 -6.14
C ASP A 108 1.69 -4.84 -6.01
N TYR A 109 1.92 -5.35 -4.78
CA TYR A 109 2.23 -6.76 -4.56
C TYR A 109 0.99 -7.61 -4.21
N LEU A 110 0.17 -7.17 -3.25
CA LEU A 110 -1.02 -7.94 -2.83
C LEU A 110 -2.13 -7.95 -3.89
N VAL A 111 -2.19 -6.97 -4.79
CA VAL A 111 -3.17 -6.95 -5.88
C VAL A 111 -3.00 -8.16 -6.81
N ALA A 112 -1.76 -8.58 -7.09
CA ALA A 112 -1.48 -9.81 -7.84
C ALA A 112 -1.93 -11.09 -7.09
N LEU A 113 -2.23 -10.97 -5.79
CA LEU A 113 -2.71 -12.04 -4.90
C LEU A 113 -4.17 -11.82 -4.46
N ALA A 114 -4.90 -10.87 -5.07
CA ALA A 114 -6.20 -10.40 -4.59
C ALA A 114 -7.23 -11.53 -4.37
N ASP A 115 -7.25 -12.55 -5.24
CA ASP A 115 -8.12 -13.73 -5.10
C ASP A 115 -7.90 -14.54 -3.83
N ARG A 116 -6.70 -14.46 -3.25
CA ARG A 116 -6.34 -15.13 -2.00
C ARG A 116 -6.77 -14.33 -0.77
N LEU A 117 -6.90 -13.02 -0.91
CA LEU A 117 -7.12 -12.08 0.20
C LEU A 117 -8.57 -11.59 0.30
N GLN A 118 -9.33 -11.65 -0.80
CA GLN A 118 -10.77 -11.37 -0.84
C GLN A 118 -11.16 -10.10 -0.06
N GLY A 119 -10.45 -9.00 -0.34
CA GLY A 119 -10.70 -7.69 0.29
C GLY A 119 -9.88 -7.39 1.55
N VAL A 120 -9.34 -8.39 2.26
CA VAL A 120 -8.54 -8.15 3.49
C VAL A 120 -7.32 -7.27 3.22
N GLY A 121 -6.57 -7.58 2.16
CA GLY A 121 -5.41 -6.77 1.76
C GLY A 121 -5.80 -5.34 1.39
N ALA A 122 -7.02 -5.12 0.89
CA ALA A 122 -7.53 -3.78 0.58
C ALA A 122 -7.83 -3.00 1.87
N ILE A 123 -8.45 -3.64 2.89
CA ILE A 123 -8.67 -3.03 4.21
C ILE A 123 -7.34 -2.59 4.83
N GLU A 124 -6.36 -3.50 4.93
CA GLU A 124 -5.06 -3.17 5.55
C GLU A 124 -4.29 -2.11 4.75
N THR A 125 -4.42 -2.10 3.41
CA THR A 125 -3.84 -1.05 2.57
C THR A 125 -4.49 0.31 2.80
N ALA A 126 -5.81 0.34 2.96
CA ALA A 126 -6.53 1.56 3.28
C ALA A 126 -6.18 2.05 4.70
N MET A 127 -6.00 1.15 5.67
CA MET A 127 -5.52 1.47 7.01
C MET A 127 -4.10 2.07 6.99
N ALA A 128 -3.17 1.43 6.27
CA ALA A 128 -1.82 1.95 6.07
C ALA A 128 -1.84 3.31 5.36
N SER A 129 -2.79 3.54 4.45
CA SER A 129 -2.96 4.82 3.75
C SER A 129 -3.52 5.91 4.68
N ALA A 130 -4.49 5.58 5.54
CA ALA A 130 -5.09 6.49 6.51
C ALA A 130 -4.07 6.96 7.56
N ARG A 131 -3.17 6.08 8.03
CA ARG A 131 -2.11 6.46 8.99
C ARG A 131 -1.13 7.50 8.46
N ARG A 132 -1.09 7.74 7.14
CA ARG A 132 -0.16 8.69 6.55
C ARG A 132 -0.73 10.11 6.66
N VAL A 133 -0.08 10.90 7.50
CA VAL A 133 -0.41 12.30 7.74
C VAL A 133 0.02 13.21 6.58
N GLU A 134 1.10 12.85 5.87
CA GLU A 134 1.63 13.64 4.76
C GLU A 134 1.23 13.06 3.39
N ARG A 135 0.46 13.84 2.62
CA ARG A 135 0.22 13.62 1.19
C ARG A 135 0.87 14.75 0.38
N PRO A 136 1.48 14.46 -0.78
CA PRO A 136 1.98 15.51 -1.66
C PRO A 136 0.84 16.44 -2.06
N ARG A 137 1.03 17.75 -1.86
CA ARG A 137 0.08 18.76 -2.35
C ARG A 137 0.02 18.64 -3.87
N SER A 138 -1.16 18.30 -4.38
CA SER A 138 -1.45 18.25 -5.80
C SER A 138 -2.70 19.09 -6.02
N PRO A 139 -2.80 19.85 -7.12
CA PRO A 139 -3.95 20.71 -7.36
C PRO A 139 -5.23 19.90 -7.47
N GLY A 140 -6.31 20.37 -6.83
CA GLY A 140 -7.63 19.75 -6.86
C GLY A 140 -8.09 19.29 -5.48
N LEU A 141 -9.27 18.68 -5.45
CA LEU A 141 -9.84 18.06 -4.26
C LEU A 141 -9.43 16.59 -4.20
N GLY A 142 -8.95 16.16 -3.05
CA GLY A 142 -8.66 14.76 -2.75
C GLY A 142 -9.19 14.36 -1.38
N CYS A 143 -9.18 13.06 -1.09
CA CYS A 143 -9.45 12.57 0.26
C CYS A 143 -8.56 13.29 1.28
N ALA A 144 -9.15 13.70 2.39
CA ALA A 144 -8.42 14.33 3.48
C ALA A 144 -7.34 13.40 4.07
N PRO A 145 -6.25 13.95 4.63
CA PRO A 145 -5.30 13.17 5.42
C PRO A 145 -6.03 12.43 6.56
N GLY A 146 -5.66 11.17 6.81
CA GLY A 146 -6.40 10.35 7.77
C GLY A 146 -7.59 9.59 7.20
N VAL A 147 -8.08 9.95 6.01
CA VAL A 147 -9.25 9.33 5.40
C VAL A 147 -8.84 8.38 4.28
N ALA A 148 -9.36 7.15 4.34
CA ALA A 148 -9.18 6.14 3.30
C ALA A 148 -10.50 5.36 3.05
N PRO A 149 -11.12 5.55 1.88
CA PRO A 149 -12.27 4.75 1.47
C PRO A 149 -11.82 3.39 0.93
N VAL A 150 -12.63 2.34 1.14
CA VAL A 150 -12.38 1.04 0.53
C VAL A 150 -13.69 0.29 0.27
N CYS A 151 -13.76 -0.37 -0.88
CA CYS A 151 -14.85 -1.26 -1.25
C CYS A 151 -14.33 -2.71 -1.23
N VAL A 152 -15.03 -3.59 -0.51
CA VAL A 152 -14.64 -5.00 -0.34
C VAL A 152 -15.88 -5.90 -0.43
N PRO A 153 -15.72 -7.23 -0.62
CA PRO A 153 -16.86 -8.14 -0.59
C PRO A 153 -17.62 -8.03 0.73
N ASP A 154 -18.94 -8.18 0.69
CA ASP A 154 -19.78 -8.10 1.90
C ASP A 154 -19.34 -9.11 2.99
N GLY A 155 -19.37 -8.68 4.25
CA GLY A 155 -18.95 -9.47 5.41
C GLY A 155 -17.44 -9.65 5.60
N THR A 156 -16.61 -9.05 4.75
CA THR A 156 -15.15 -8.99 4.92
C THR A 156 -14.76 -8.21 6.18
N LEU A 157 -15.44 -7.11 6.52
CA LEU A 157 -15.18 -6.34 7.73
C LEU A 157 -15.38 -7.17 8.99
N ALA A 158 -16.55 -7.81 9.12
CA ALA A 158 -16.87 -8.65 10.26
C ALA A 158 -15.88 -9.84 10.36
N TRP A 159 -15.48 -10.40 9.22
CA TRP A 159 -14.45 -11.44 9.17
C TRP A 159 -13.08 -10.92 9.63
N TYR A 160 -12.67 -9.75 9.14
CA TYR A 160 -11.41 -9.11 9.48
C TYR A 160 -11.32 -8.79 10.98
N GLN A 161 -12.39 -8.29 11.59
CA GLN A 161 -12.43 -8.01 13.02
C GLN A 161 -12.19 -9.28 13.86
N ARG A 162 -12.88 -10.39 13.54
CA ARG A 162 -12.65 -11.70 14.20
C ARG A 162 -11.22 -12.21 13.97
N ALA A 163 -10.68 -12.00 12.78
CA ALA A 163 -9.30 -12.35 12.45
C ALA A 163 -8.29 -11.55 13.31
N ARG A 164 -8.51 -10.25 13.49
CA ARG A 164 -7.67 -9.40 14.37
C ARG A 164 -7.77 -9.84 15.82
N GLU A 165 -8.96 -10.11 16.32
CA GLU A 165 -9.17 -10.64 17.67
C GLU A 165 -8.41 -11.96 17.88
N ARG A 166 -8.45 -12.86 16.88
CA ARG A 166 -7.73 -14.13 16.93
C ARG A 166 -6.21 -13.98 16.95
N LEU A 167 -5.65 -12.99 16.25
CA LEU A 167 -4.22 -12.67 16.32
C LEU A 167 -3.83 -12.04 17.67
N GLY A 168 -4.78 -11.42 18.35
CA GLY A 168 -4.57 -10.81 19.65
C GLY A 168 -3.77 -9.50 19.58
N PRO A 169 -3.30 -9.00 20.73
CA PRO A 169 -2.65 -7.69 20.84
C PRO A 169 -1.23 -7.64 20.25
N ASP A 170 -0.60 -8.80 20.04
CA ASP A 170 0.74 -8.92 19.43
C ASP A 170 0.66 -9.81 18.18
N PRO A 171 0.23 -9.25 17.04
CA PRO A 171 0.00 -10.01 15.82
C PRO A 171 1.27 -10.62 15.25
N VAL A 172 2.40 -9.92 15.33
CA VAL A 172 3.68 -10.43 14.79
C VAL A 172 4.14 -11.63 15.61
N GLN A 173 4.07 -11.58 16.94
CA GLN A 173 4.37 -12.76 17.74
C GLN A 173 3.39 -13.91 17.44
N ALA A 174 2.10 -13.63 17.25
CA ALA A 174 1.13 -14.67 16.86
C ALA A 174 1.47 -15.31 15.52
N LEU A 175 1.93 -14.53 14.53
CA LEU A 175 2.36 -15.02 13.22
C LEU A 175 3.58 -15.94 13.32
N THR A 176 4.54 -15.70 14.23
CA THR A 176 5.69 -16.60 14.41
C THR A 176 5.30 -18.01 14.87
N LYS A 177 4.14 -18.14 15.53
CA LYS A 177 3.60 -19.42 16.01
C LYS A 177 2.76 -20.13 14.94
N LEU A 178 2.42 -19.42 13.85
CA LEU A 178 1.58 -19.93 12.79
C LEU A 178 2.38 -20.83 11.85
N ARG A 179 2.11 -22.15 11.88
CA ARG A 179 2.82 -23.12 11.03
C ARG A 179 2.35 -23.15 9.58
N LYS A 180 1.11 -22.74 9.33
CA LYS A 180 0.49 -22.74 8.00
C LYS A 180 -0.45 -21.54 7.89
N PRO A 181 -0.58 -20.93 6.69
CA PRO A 181 -1.56 -19.90 6.46
C PRO A 181 -2.98 -20.38 6.79
N TRP A 182 -3.85 -19.46 7.18
CA TRP A 182 -5.22 -19.81 7.53
C TRP A 182 -6.01 -20.31 6.31
N PRO A 183 -6.78 -21.40 6.46
CA PRO A 183 -7.51 -21.99 5.35
C PRO A 183 -8.81 -21.25 5.00
N ASN A 184 -9.40 -20.57 5.98
CA ASN A 184 -10.68 -19.89 5.82
C ASN A 184 -10.45 -18.52 5.21
N LYS A 185 -11.18 -18.23 4.15
CA LYS A 185 -11.16 -16.93 3.47
C LYS A 185 -12.45 -16.15 3.77
N PRO A 186 -12.45 -14.82 3.55
CA PRO A 186 -13.65 -14.00 3.62
C PRO A 186 -14.81 -14.48 2.72
N PRO A 187 -16.01 -13.88 2.84
CA PRO A 187 -17.06 -14.05 1.85
C PRO A 187 -16.71 -13.36 0.50
N ARG A 188 -17.44 -13.67 -0.58
CA ARG A 188 -17.17 -13.15 -1.94
C ARG A 188 -18.35 -12.47 -2.63
N THR A 189 -19.53 -12.44 -2.03
CA THR A 189 -20.77 -11.99 -2.70
C THR A 189 -21.19 -10.62 -2.20
N GLY A 190 -21.63 -9.75 -3.11
CA GLY A 190 -22.00 -8.38 -2.75
C GLY A 190 -20.78 -7.50 -2.45
N LEU A 191 -21.05 -6.24 -2.11
CA LEU A 191 -20.03 -5.26 -1.74
C LEU A 191 -20.47 -4.54 -0.47
N GLU A 192 -19.53 -4.39 0.46
CA GLU A 192 -19.64 -3.44 1.57
C GLU A 192 -18.67 -2.28 1.34
N HIS A 193 -19.12 -1.09 1.73
CA HIS A 193 -18.44 0.17 1.49
C HIS A 193 -17.96 0.69 2.84
N LEU A 194 -16.65 0.79 2.99
CA LEU A 194 -16.01 1.09 4.26
C LEU A 194 -15.28 2.42 4.19
N LEU A 195 -15.29 3.11 5.33
CA LEU A 195 -14.51 4.31 5.58
C LEU A 195 -13.56 4.06 6.73
N ILE A 196 -12.29 4.38 6.52
CA ILE A 196 -11.25 4.34 7.55
C ILE A 196 -10.81 5.76 7.85
N GLU A 197 -10.81 6.10 9.13
CA GLU A 197 -10.48 7.43 9.63
C GLU A 197 -9.42 7.34 10.71
N ALA A 198 -8.35 8.12 10.56
CA ALA A 198 -7.35 8.27 11.61
C ALA A 198 -7.90 9.14 12.75
N LYS A 199 -7.78 8.62 13.97
CA LYS A 199 -8.14 9.33 15.19
C LYS A 199 -6.97 10.18 15.68
N ARG A 200 -7.28 11.20 16.48
CA ARG A 200 -6.26 12.10 17.09
C ARG A 200 -5.29 11.38 18.02
N ASP A 201 -5.69 10.23 18.58
CA ASP A 201 -4.86 9.38 19.45
C ASP A 201 -3.93 8.42 18.67
N GLY A 202 -3.92 8.50 17.33
CA GLY A 202 -3.16 7.61 16.46
C GLY A 202 -3.88 6.28 16.16
N GLY A 203 -5.05 6.04 16.75
CA GLY A 203 -5.91 4.92 16.42
C GLY A 203 -6.58 5.07 15.05
N LEU A 204 -7.22 4.01 14.58
CA LEU A 204 -8.07 4.05 13.39
C LEU A 204 -9.51 3.72 13.79
N ALA A 205 -10.47 4.46 13.25
CA ALA A 205 -11.86 4.06 13.15
C ALA A 205 -12.07 3.34 11.82
N LEU A 206 -12.86 2.27 11.84
CA LEU A 206 -13.25 1.52 10.66
C LEU A 206 -14.76 1.30 10.75
N GLY A 207 -15.50 1.83 9.79
CA GLY A 207 -16.96 1.78 9.77
C GLY A 207 -17.50 1.58 8.36
N THR A 208 -18.79 1.26 8.28
CA THR A 208 -19.53 1.22 7.01
C THR A 208 -20.02 2.60 6.63
N ALA A 209 -20.13 2.87 5.34
CA ALA A 209 -20.63 4.10 4.77
C ALA A 209 -21.49 3.82 3.53
N SER A 210 -22.17 4.84 3.01
CA SER A 210 -22.98 4.67 1.79
C SER A 210 -22.09 4.40 0.57
N ALA A 211 -22.64 3.67 -0.41
CA ALA A 211 -21.93 3.37 -1.66
C ALA A 211 -21.54 4.65 -2.42
N GLY A 212 -22.42 5.65 -2.46
CA GLY A 212 -22.17 6.93 -3.11
C GLY A 212 -21.01 7.70 -2.45
N LEU A 213 -20.98 7.78 -1.10
CA LEU A 213 -19.90 8.45 -0.38
C LEU A 213 -18.56 7.77 -0.63
N VAL A 214 -18.48 6.45 -0.45
CA VAL A 214 -17.24 5.70 -0.64
C VAL A 214 -16.78 5.75 -2.10
N GLY A 215 -17.70 5.66 -3.06
CA GLY A 215 -17.41 5.79 -4.49
C GLY A 215 -16.80 7.16 -4.83
N LEU A 216 -17.36 8.24 -4.29
CA LEU A 216 -16.87 9.60 -4.51
C LEU A 216 -15.47 9.79 -3.90
N LEU A 217 -15.26 9.29 -2.68
CA LEU A 217 -13.95 9.35 -2.03
C LEU A 217 -12.91 8.49 -2.78
N ILE A 218 -13.28 7.32 -3.30
CA ILE A 218 -12.38 6.50 -4.15
C ILE A 218 -11.98 7.30 -5.40
N ALA A 219 -12.92 7.98 -6.05
CA ALA A 219 -12.61 8.84 -7.19
C ALA A 219 -11.66 9.98 -6.83
N ALA A 220 -11.73 10.48 -5.60
CA ALA A 220 -10.87 11.50 -5.01
C ALA A 220 -9.58 10.94 -4.36
N GLU A 221 -9.24 9.65 -4.52
CA GLU A 221 -7.97 9.10 -3.99
C GLU A 221 -6.75 9.80 -4.61
N ARG A 222 -6.88 10.20 -5.88
CA ARG A 222 -5.98 11.15 -6.53
C ARG A 222 -6.68 12.51 -6.61
N PRO A 223 -6.02 13.63 -6.24
CA PRO A 223 -6.63 14.94 -6.33
C PRO A 223 -7.15 15.24 -7.75
N ARG A 224 -8.39 15.73 -7.83
CA ARG A 224 -9.09 16.05 -9.08
C ARG A 224 -9.70 17.45 -9.07
N PRO A 225 -9.91 18.08 -10.23
CA PRO A 225 -10.70 19.31 -10.32
C PRO A 225 -12.09 19.14 -9.70
N ARG A 226 -12.59 20.16 -9.02
CA ARG A 226 -13.92 20.14 -8.38
C ARG A 226 -15.04 19.77 -9.35
N ALA A 227 -15.03 20.32 -10.56
CA ALA A 227 -16.03 20.01 -11.59
C ALA A 227 -16.07 18.52 -11.97
N GLU A 228 -14.92 17.83 -11.96
CA GLU A 228 -14.89 16.38 -12.19
C GLU A 228 -15.55 15.63 -11.04
N LEU A 229 -15.28 16.02 -9.78
CA LEU A 229 -15.90 15.38 -8.62
C LEU A 229 -17.41 15.66 -8.52
N VAL A 230 -17.89 16.83 -8.93
CA VAL A 230 -19.33 17.13 -9.06
C VAL A 230 -19.97 16.16 -10.05
N THR A 231 -19.34 15.97 -11.22
CA THR A 231 -19.83 15.02 -12.23
C THR A 231 -19.90 13.60 -11.66
N VAL A 232 -18.85 13.15 -10.97
CA VAL A 232 -18.82 11.84 -10.30
C VAL A 232 -19.91 11.72 -9.24
N ALA A 233 -20.13 12.78 -8.43
CA ALA A 233 -21.17 12.76 -7.40
C ALA A 233 -22.57 12.55 -8.03
N ILE A 234 -22.86 13.21 -9.15
CA ILE A 234 -24.12 13.05 -9.89
C ILE A 234 -24.24 11.62 -10.46
N GLU A 235 -23.17 11.09 -11.06
CA GLU A 235 -23.14 9.70 -11.56
C GLU A 235 -23.39 8.68 -10.44
N LEU A 236 -22.98 9.00 -9.21
CA LEU A 236 -23.21 8.19 -8.01
C LEU A 236 -24.56 8.46 -7.32
N GLY A 237 -25.40 9.32 -7.91
CA GLY A 237 -26.79 9.53 -7.49
C GLY A 237 -27.07 10.82 -6.70
N ALA A 238 -26.11 11.75 -6.59
CA ALA A 238 -26.39 13.08 -6.04
C ALA A 238 -27.30 13.89 -6.99
N ALA A 239 -28.17 14.74 -6.45
CA ALA A 239 -28.94 15.68 -7.26
C ALA A 239 -28.03 16.73 -7.89
N ALA A 240 -28.28 17.09 -9.15
CA ALA A 240 -27.37 17.95 -9.92
C ALA A 240 -27.24 19.37 -9.35
N ASP A 241 -28.30 19.87 -8.70
CA ASP A 241 -28.37 21.15 -8.02
C ASP A 241 -27.76 21.13 -6.61
N GLU A 242 -27.60 19.95 -5.99
CA GLU A 242 -27.03 19.78 -4.65
C GLU A 242 -25.57 19.26 -4.69
N ALA A 243 -25.09 18.77 -5.84
CA ALA A 243 -23.79 18.09 -5.93
C ALA A 243 -22.59 18.97 -5.57
N ASP A 244 -22.67 20.28 -5.81
CA ASP A 244 -21.60 21.22 -5.43
C ASP A 244 -21.61 21.50 -3.92
N GLU A 245 -22.80 21.70 -3.33
CA GLU A 245 -23.00 21.87 -1.87
C GLU A 245 -22.56 20.62 -1.10
N LEU A 246 -22.86 19.43 -1.62
CA LEU A 246 -22.37 18.16 -1.07
C LEU A 246 -20.84 18.15 -0.94
N LEU A 247 -20.10 18.67 -1.92
CA LEU A 247 -18.64 18.73 -1.82
C LEU A 247 -18.17 19.71 -0.74
N ASP A 248 -18.90 20.81 -0.50
CA ASP A 248 -18.59 21.75 0.56
C ASP A 248 -18.83 21.13 1.94
N ASP A 249 -19.92 20.39 2.12
CA ASP A 249 -20.19 19.63 3.35
C ASP A 249 -19.08 18.60 3.62
N LEU A 250 -18.64 17.85 2.60
CA LEU A 250 -17.55 16.90 2.74
C LEU A 250 -16.20 17.56 3.08
N ILE A 251 -15.98 18.79 2.63
CA ILE A 251 -14.80 19.58 3.03
C ILE A 251 -14.95 20.05 4.48
N ALA A 252 -16.14 20.52 4.87
CA ALA A 252 -16.44 20.98 6.23
C ALA A 252 -16.31 19.84 7.26
N ASP A 253 -16.74 18.64 6.90
CA ASP A 253 -16.62 17.41 7.71
C ASP A 253 -15.19 16.84 7.71
N GLY A 254 -14.29 17.40 6.89
CA GLY A 254 -12.89 16.96 6.81
C GLY A 254 -12.71 15.62 6.10
N LEU A 255 -13.62 15.23 5.22
CA LEU A 255 -13.51 14.04 4.37
C LEU A 255 -12.77 14.35 3.05
N LEU A 256 -12.88 15.59 2.57
CA LEU A 256 -12.13 16.12 1.43
C LEU A 256 -11.22 17.28 1.83
N SER A 257 -10.15 17.48 1.07
CA SER A 257 -9.20 18.59 1.24
C SER A 257 -8.62 19.05 -0.10
N GLN A 258 -8.17 20.30 -0.14
CA GLN A 258 -7.47 20.94 -1.27
C GLN A 258 -5.95 20.82 -1.18
#